data_AF-T2IMV9-F1
#
_entry.id   AF-T2IMV9-F1
#
_cell.length_a   1.000
_cell.length_b   1.000
_cell.length_c   1.000
_cell.angle_alpha   90.00
_cell.angle_beta   90.00
_cell.angle_gamma   90.00
#
_symmetry.space_group_name_H-M   'P 1'
#
loop_
_entity.id
_entity.type
_entity.pdbx_description
1 polymer ?
#
loop_
_entity_poly.entity_id
_entity_poly.type
_entity_poly.pdbx_seq_one_letter_code
_entity_poly.pdbx_strand_id
1 'polypeptide(L)' 'MSDRIMVMNQGEIVEIGDAETIINNPQEEYTKNLLDSIPQFPESLDWTSGVRT' A
#
# COMPACT_ATOMS: atom_id res chain seq x y z
N MET A 1 8.63 9.16 2.88
CA MET A 1 9.12 7.79 2.60
C MET A 1 9.33 7.12 3.94
N SER A 2 8.71 5.96 4.17
CA SER A 2 9.09 5.07 5.27
C SER A 2 10.19 4.17 4.76
N ASP A 3 11.27 4.02 5.49
CA ASP A 3 12.37 3.16 5.05
C ASP A 3 12.00 1.67 5.18
N ARG A 4 11.10 1.33 6.12
CA ARG A 4 10.66 -0.05 6.39
C ARG A 4 9.18 -0.14 6.72
N ILE A 5 8.59 -1.31 6.45
CA ILE A 5 7.20 -1.67 6.78
C ILE A 5 7.21 -2.96 7.59
N MET A 6 6.31 -3.02 8.59
CA MET A 6 5.97 -4.22 9.33
C MET A 6 4.48 -4.49 9.16
N VAL A 7 4.14 -5.71 8.75
CA VAL A 7 2.76 -6.18 8.61
C VAL A 7 2.48 -7.11 9.78
N MET A 8 1.35 -6.88 10.44
CA MET A 8 0.89 -7.68 11.57
C MET A 8 -0.47 -8.30 11.28
N ASN A 9 -0.67 -9.51 11.75
CA ASN A 9 -1.97 -10.17 11.77
C ASN A 9 -2.17 -10.87 13.11
N GLN A 10 -3.32 -10.66 13.75
CA GLN A 10 -3.66 -11.28 15.05
C GLN A 10 -2.61 -11.09 16.15
N GLY A 11 -1.90 -9.95 16.15
CA GLY A 11 -0.88 -9.65 17.14
C GLY A 11 0.50 -10.26 16.85
N GLU A 12 0.65 -10.98 15.74
CA GLU A 12 1.93 -11.53 15.29
C GLU A 12 2.47 -10.73 14.10
N ILE A 13 3.80 -10.63 14.02
CA ILE A 13 4.48 -10.05 12.85
C ILE A 13 4.50 -11.13 11.78
N VAL A 14 3.85 -10.84 10.65
CA VAL A 14 3.79 -11.77 9.52
C VAL A 14 4.80 -11.42 8.43
N GLU A 15 5.09 -10.13 8.22
CA GLU A 15 6.08 -9.71 7.22
C GLU A 15 6.79 -8.42 7.65
N ILE A 16 8.08 -8.29 7.35
CA ILE A 16 8.86 -7.09 7.63
C ILE A 16 9.95 -6.89 6.59
N GLY A 17 10.09 -5.67 6.07
CA GLY A 17 11.06 -5.39 5.01
C GLY A 17 11.07 -3.93 4.60
N ASP A 18 11.83 -3.63 3.55
CA ASP A 18 11.82 -2.31 2.92
C ASP A 18 10.45 -2.03 2.32
N ALA A 19 10.01 -0.78 2.38
CA ALA A 19 8.68 -0.40 1.91
C ALA A 19 8.45 -0.80 0.44
N GLU A 20 9.46 -0.62 -0.40
CA GLU A 20 9.40 -0.97 -1.82
C GLU A 20 9.21 -2.48 -2.02
N THR A 21 9.90 -3.32 -1.23
CA THR A 21 9.77 -4.78 -1.32
C THR A 21 8.40 -5.24 -0.84
N ILE A 22 7.93 -4.75 0.32
CA ILE A 22 6.63 -5.15 0.88
C ILE A 22 5.48 -4.75 -0.05
N ILE A 23 5.56 -3.58 -0.69
CA ILE A 23 4.51 -3.09 -1.59
C ILE A 23 4.54 -3.79 -2.95
N ASN A 24 5.73 -3.94 -3.57
CA ASN A 24 5.83 -4.41 -4.95
C ASN A 24 6.01 -5.93 -5.08
N ASN A 25 6.54 -6.59 -4.05
CA ASN A 25 6.78 -8.03 -4.03
C ASN A 25 6.49 -8.64 -2.65
N PRO A 26 5.25 -8.49 -2.14
CA PRO A 26 4.85 -9.10 -0.88
C PRO A 26 5.01 -10.63 -0.96
N GLN A 27 5.58 -11.23 0.07
CA GLN A 27 5.74 -12.69 0.13
C GLN A 27 4.54 -13.37 0.81
N GLU A 28 4.01 -12.76 1.87
CA GLU A 28 2.89 -13.33 2.62
C GLU A 28 1.56 -13.15 1.89
N GLU A 29 0.73 -14.20 1.92
CA GLU A 29 -0.61 -14.16 1.33
C GLU A 29 -1.49 -13.10 1.99
N TYR A 30 -1.36 -12.93 3.31
CA TYR A 30 -2.08 -11.89 4.04
C TYR A 30 -1.71 -10.48 3.55
N THR A 31 -0.42 -10.22 3.33
CA THR A 31 0.06 -8.92 2.83
C THR A 31 -0.46 -8.66 1.42
N LYS A 32 -0.49 -9.67 0.54
CA LYS A 32 -1.07 -9.57 -0.81
C LYS A 32 -2.54 -9.15 -0.74
N ASN A 33 -3.34 -9.86 0.05
CA ASN A 33 -4.76 -9.57 0.22
C ASN A 33 -5.00 -8.16 0.80
N LEU A 34 -4.15 -7.71 1.71
CA LEU A 34 -4.22 -6.37 2.29
C LEU A 34 -3.96 -5.28 1.24
N LEU A 35 -2.92 -5.45 0.41
CA LEU A 35 -2.58 -4.52 -0.66
C LEU A 35 -3.65 -4.49 -1.76
N ASP A 36 -4.21 -5.65 -2.13
CA ASP A 36 -5.29 -5.76 -3.10
C ASP A 36 -6.60 -5.10 -2.63
N SER A 37 -6.76 -4.93 -1.32
CA SER A 37 -7.90 -4.24 -0.72
C SER A 37 -7.79 -2.71 -0.81
N ILE A 38 -6.65 -2.17 -1.23
CA ILE A 38 -6.46 -0.72 -1.36
C ILE A 38 -7.26 -0.24 -2.58
N PRO A 39 -8.22 0.68 -2.40
CA PRO A 39 -8.98 1.21 -3.52
C PRO A 39 -8.05 1.99 -4.46
N GLN A 40 -8.07 1.63 -5.74
CA GLN A 40 -7.40 2.43 -6.76
C GLN A 40 -8.22 3.70 -6.99
N PHE A 41 -7.63 4.85 -6.66
CA PHE A 41 -8.26 6.12 -7.01
C PHE A 41 -8.36 6.20 -8.53
N PRO A 42 -9.55 6.48 -9.08
CA PRO A 42 -9.67 6.66 -10.52
C PRO A 42 -8.80 7.83 -10.95
N GLU A 43 -8.01 7.61 -12.00
CA GLU A 43 -7.10 8.58 -12.60
C GLU A 43 -7.82 9.89 -13.02
N SER A 44 -9.15 9.85 -13.15
CA SER A 44 -10.01 10.98 -13.50
C SER A 44 -10.36 11.93 -12.34
N LEU A 45 -9.90 11.67 -11.11
CA LEU A 45 -10.05 12.57 -9.96
C LEU A 45 -8.86 13.54 -9.86
N ASP A 46 -8.57 14.23 -10.97
CA ASP A 46 -7.68 15.38 -10.97
C ASP A 46 -8.40 16.59 -10.36
N TRP A 47 -8.26 16.77 -9.05
CA TRP A 47 -8.76 17.94 -8.32
C TRP A 47 -8.14 19.27 -8.76
N THR A 48 -7.08 19.25 -9.58
CA THR A 48 -6.43 20.47 -10.11
C THR A 48 -7.11 21.01 -11.37
N SER A 49 -7.95 20.21 -12.02
CA SER A 49 -8.69 20.62 -13.22
C SER A 49 -9.77 21.70 -12.96
N GLY A 50 -10.14 21.94 -11.70
CA GLY A 50 -11.08 22.98 -11.29
C GLY A 50 -10.48 24.32 -10.82
N VAL A 51 -9.15 24.44 -10.75
CA VAL A 51 -8.46 25.66 -10.24
C VAL A 51 -7.66 26.31 -11.38
N ARG A 52 -8.37 26.73 -12.42
CA ARG A 52 -7.85 27.65 -13.44
C ARG A 52 -8.93 28.69 -13.78
N THR A 53 -8.91 29.80 -13.05
CA THR A 53 -9.33 31.13 -13.53
C THR A 53 -8.11 32.02 -13.53
#